data_AF-A0A1E3W1U1-F1
#
_entry.id   AF-A0A1E3W1U1-F1
#
_cell.length_a   1.000
_cell.length_b   1.000
_cell.length_c   1.000
_cell.angle_alpha   90.00
_cell.angle_beta   90.00
_cell.angle_gamma   90.00
#
_symmetry.space_group_name_H-M   'P 1'
#
loop_
_entity.id
_entity.type
_entity.pdbx_description
1 polymer ?
#
loop_
_entity_poly.entity_id
_entity_poly.type
_entity_poly.pdbx_seq_one_letter_code
_entity_poly.pdbx_strand_id
1 'polypeptide(L)'
;MTPYSDGPEPGFYGWDAPGRDPILSAPTQHPAGGLFYFDDDADLAKLRAALDIIGVHRKAKTYAVFWDATIDTVEDRYLHQVRIVSTGALGYLFKAKPEAEALPEQPIPIGDYIETFIAEQKGKWNDEYAFSRHLRGTLGGDGDWAKESLGFGFAVENTYWGVYRLWSRPWLCTK
;
A
#
# COMPACT_ATOMS: atom_id res chain seq x y z
N MET A 1 -4.84 -12.44 -19.47
CA MET A 1 -3.50 -12.07 -18.96
C MET A 1 -3.64 -12.04 -17.45
N THR A 2 -3.19 -13.07 -16.76
CA THR A 2 -3.24 -13.14 -15.30
C THR A 2 -2.23 -12.12 -14.75
N PRO A 3 -2.64 -11.06 -14.02
CA PRO A 3 -1.76 -9.93 -13.72
C PRO A 3 -0.74 -10.22 -12.60
N TYR A 4 -0.73 -11.43 -12.05
CA TYR A 4 0.18 -11.83 -10.99
C TYR A 4 0.72 -13.20 -11.35
N SER A 5 2.03 -13.32 -11.58
CA SER A 5 2.66 -14.63 -11.51
C SER A 5 2.41 -15.17 -10.11
N ASP A 6 1.93 -16.41 -10.01
CA ASP A 6 1.88 -17.13 -8.74
C ASP A 6 3.23 -16.92 -8.04
N GLY A 7 3.19 -16.27 -6.87
CA GLY A 7 4.39 -15.99 -6.10
C GLY A 7 5.19 -17.28 -5.85
N PRO A 8 6.47 -17.17 -5.43
CA PRO A 8 7.30 -18.34 -5.20
C PRO A 8 6.61 -19.35 -4.26
N GLU A 9 6.82 -20.65 -4.51
CA GLU A 9 6.26 -21.72 -3.67
C GLU A 9 6.59 -21.48 -2.18
N PRO A 10 5.64 -21.73 -1.26
CA PRO A 10 5.82 -21.43 0.16
C PRO A 10 6.93 -22.32 0.76
N GLY A 11 8.06 -21.70 1.08
CA GLY A 11 9.12 -22.28 1.91
C GLY A 11 8.91 -21.97 3.39
N PHE A 12 9.74 -22.57 4.26
CA PHE A 12 9.71 -22.32 5.71
C PHE A 12 9.98 -20.85 6.10
N TYR A 13 10.50 -20.04 5.17
CA TYR A 13 10.70 -18.58 5.26
C TYR A 13 10.01 -17.83 4.09
N GLY A 14 9.07 -18.50 3.43
CA GLY A 14 8.43 -18.05 2.20
C GLY A 14 7.23 -17.13 2.46
N TRP A 15 6.55 -16.78 1.37
CA TRP A 15 5.27 -16.09 1.42
C TRP A 15 4.24 -16.95 2.17
N ASP A 16 3.69 -16.42 3.27
CA ASP A 16 2.39 -16.89 3.72
C ASP A 16 1.43 -16.68 2.53
N ALA A 17 0.69 -17.72 2.15
CA ALA A 17 -0.26 -17.61 1.05
C ALA A 17 -1.19 -16.42 1.35
N PRO A 18 -1.46 -15.52 0.39
CA PRO A 18 -2.36 -14.40 0.61
C PRO A 18 -3.73 -14.96 0.98
N GLY A 19 -4.03 -14.98 2.27
CA GLY A 19 -5.32 -15.41 2.75
C GLY A 19 -6.35 -14.35 2.36
N ARG A 20 -7.57 -14.80 2.10
CA ARG A 20 -8.68 -13.92 1.70
C ARG A 20 -9.22 -13.07 2.84
N ASP A 21 -8.77 -13.32 4.06
CA ASP A 21 -9.38 -12.82 5.29
C ASP A 21 -8.30 -12.21 6.19
N PRO A 22 -8.39 -10.93 6.56
CA PRO A 22 -7.34 -10.26 7.35
C PRO A 22 -7.17 -10.81 8.76
N ILE A 23 -8.15 -11.53 9.31
CA ILE A 23 -8.09 -12.20 10.62
C ILE A 23 -7.41 -13.56 10.47
N LEU A 24 -7.75 -14.32 9.42
CA LEU A 24 -7.14 -15.63 9.16
C LEU A 24 -5.75 -15.55 8.50
N SER A 25 -5.38 -14.37 7.99
CA SER A 25 -4.09 -14.10 7.35
C SER A 25 -3.08 -13.44 8.29
N ALA A 26 -3.28 -13.55 9.60
CA ALA A 26 -2.28 -13.12 10.57
C ALA A 26 -0.96 -13.87 10.30
N PRO A 27 0.20 -13.18 10.23
CA PRO A 27 1.45 -13.82 9.87
C PRO A 27 1.77 -14.95 10.86
N THR A 28 1.95 -16.17 10.36
CA THR A 28 2.20 -17.32 11.25
C THR A 28 3.61 -17.32 11.83
N GLN A 29 4.53 -16.64 11.13
CA GLN A 29 5.95 -16.64 11.43
C GLN A 29 6.46 -15.32 12.03
N HIS A 30 5.61 -14.28 12.09
CA HIS A 30 6.01 -12.95 12.56
C HIS A 30 4.99 -12.35 13.52
N PRO A 31 5.45 -11.70 14.62
CA PRO A 31 4.55 -11.10 15.60
C PRO A 31 3.90 -9.79 15.11
N ALA A 32 4.22 -9.36 13.89
CA ALA A 32 3.82 -8.08 13.32
C ALA A 32 3.46 -8.24 11.84
N GLY A 33 2.43 -7.49 11.43
CA GLY A 33 1.90 -7.43 10.08
C GLY A 33 0.46 -6.90 10.11
N GLY A 34 -0.24 -6.99 8.98
CA GLY A 34 -1.66 -6.69 8.91
C GLY A 34 -2.04 -5.70 7.82
N LEU A 35 -3.34 -5.44 7.77
CA LEU A 35 -4.03 -4.55 6.84
C LEU A 35 -4.79 -3.51 7.65
N PHE A 36 -4.65 -2.24 7.31
CA PHE A 36 -5.53 -1.21 7.84
C PHE A 36 -5.96 -0.22 6.75
N TYR A 37 -7.14 0.34 6.96
CA TYR A 37 -7.70 1.41 6.15
C TYR A 37 -7.82 2.67 6.99
N PHE A 38 -7.58 3.81 6.38
CA PHE A 38 -7.67 5.11 7.03
C PHE A 38 -8.13 6.16 6.02
N ASP A 39 -8.75 7.22 6.53
CA ASP A 39 -9.19 8.36 5.72
C ASP A 39 -8.03 9.35 5.49
N ASP A 40 -8.29 10.37 4.70
CA ASP A 40 -7.36 11.45 4.41
C ASP A 40 -7.10 12.41 5.58
N ASP A 41 -7.90 12.34 6.65
CA ASP A 41 -7.76 13.13 7.88
C ASP A 41 -6.86 12.45 8.93
N ALA A 42 -6.32 11.27 8.62
CA ALA A 42 -5.41 10.56 9.50
C ALA A 42 -4.19 11.41 9.92
N ASP A 43 -3.98 11.52 11.22
CA ASP A 43 -2.83 12.18 11.82
C ASP A 43 -1.53 11.44 11.49
N LEU A 44 -0.59 12.11 10.81
CA LEU A 44 0.69 11.53 10.40
C LEU A 44 1.53 11.01 11.59
N ALA A 45 1.44 11.63 12.77
CA ALA A 45 2.14 11.13 13.95
C ALA A 45 1.56 9.79 14.42
N LYS A 46 0.23 9.64 14.38
CA LYS A 46 -0.45 8.37 14.69
C LYS A 46 -0.18 7.32 13.63
N LEU A 47 -0.14 7.72 12.35
CA LEU A 47 0.23 6.82 11.26
C LEU A 47 1.65 6.29 11.45
N ARG A 48 2.64 7.15 11.74
CA ARG A 48 4.01 6.72 12.02
C ARG A 48 4.07 5.70 13.16
N ALA A 49 3.36 5.95 14.25
CA ALA A 49 3.28 5.02 15.37
C ALA A 49 2.63 3.69 14.96
N ALA A 50 1.56 3.71 14.18
CA ALA A 50 0.91 2.51 13.68
C ALA A 50 1.84 1.69 12.76
N LEU A 51 2.57 2.35 11.85
CA LEU A 51 3.55 1.71 10.99
C LEU A 51 4.67 1.02 11.80
N ASP A 52 5.13 1.64 12.89
CA ASP A 52 6.10 1.03 13.80
C ASP A 52 5.52 -0.21 14.50
N ILE A 53 4.25 -0.16 14.94
CA ILE A 53 3.58 -1.28 15.61
C ILE A 53 3.45 -2.50 14.69
N ILE A 54 3.12 -2.30 13.42
CA ILE A 54 2.93 -3.39 12.46
C ILE A 54 4.24 -3.84 11.78
N GLY A 55 5.39 -3.32 12.21
CA GLY A 55 6.71 -3.82 11.79
C GLY A 55 7.24 -3.23 10.48
N VAL A 56 6.83 -2.03 10.10
CA VAL A 56 7.41 -1.34 8.93
C VAL A 56 8.82 -0.84 9.27
N HIS A 57 9.81 -1.20 8.44
CA HIS A 57 11.19 -0.74 8.56
C HIS A 57 11.34 0.71 8.07
N ARG A 58 10.68 1.66 8.74
CA ARG A 58 10.52 3.04 8.26
C ARG A 58 11.81 3.77 7.91
N LYS A 59 12.93 3.44 8.55
CA LYS A 59 14.23 4.07 8.35
C LYS A 59 15.04 3.46 7.20
N ALA A 60 14.59 2.35 6.62
CA ALA A 60 15.29 1.68 5.54
C ALA A 60 15.28 2.55 4.27
N LYS A 61 16.42 2.59 3.57
CA LYS A 61 16.61 3.28 2.28
C LYS A 61 16.94 2.33 1.14
N THR A 62 17.09 1.04 1.42
CA THR A 62 17.40 0.00 0.42
C THR A 62 16.11 -0.69 -0.02
N TYR A 63 15.35 -0.01 -0.87
CA TYR A 63 14.08 -0.52 -1.38
C TYR A 63 13.82 -0.08 -2.82
N ALA A 64 13.06 -0.89 -3.55
CA ALA A 64 12.45 -0.55 -4.83
C ALA A 64 10.97 -0.22 -4.64
N VAL A 65 10.45 0.59 -5.55
CA VAL A 65 9.02 0.95 -5.62
C VAL A 65 8.47 0.51 -6.95
N PHE A 66 7.38 -0.23 -6.92
CA PHE A 66 6.57 -0.54 -8.09
C PHE A 66 5.26 0.21 -7.96
N TRP A 67 4.92 1.01 -8.94
CA TRP A 67 3.72 1.84 -8.95
C TRP A 67 2.73 1.29 -9.97
N ASP A 68 1.44 1.48 -9.71
CA ASP A 68 0.36 1.25 -10.67
C ASP A 68 -0.82 2.22 -10.46
N ALA A 69 -1.63 2.43 -11.51
CA ALA A 69 -2.89 3.15 -11.46
C ALA A 69 -3.96 2.40 -12.25
N THR A 70 -5.19 2.42 -11.73
CA THR A 70 -6.31 1.81 -12.42
C THR A 70 -7.15 2.84 -13.19
N ILE A 71 -7.77 2.37 -14.27
CA ILE A 71 -8.84 3.04 -14.99
C ILE A 71 -10.24 2.51 -14.59
N ASP A 72 -10.31 1.32 -13.97
CA ASP A 72 -11.54 0.70 -13.47
C ASP A 72 -11.49 0.62 -11.94
N THR A 73 -11.67 1.78 -11.33
CA THR A 73 -11.70 1.99 -9.88
C THR A 73 -12.83 1.24 -9.17
N VAL A 74 -13.86 0.77 -9.90
CA VAL A 74 -14.98 -0.01 -9.35
C VAL A 74 -14.58 -1.48 -9.21
N GLU A 75 -13.93 -2.07 -10.22
CA GLU A 75 -13.41 -3.43 -10.15
C GLU A 75 -12.21 -3.50 -9.18
N ASP A 76 -11.23 -2.61 -9.37
CA ASP A 76 -9.93 -2.71 -8.72
C ASP A 76 -9.88 -2.14 -7.29
N ARG A 77 -10.83 -1.27 -6.94
CA ARG A 77 -10.97 -0.68 -5.59
C ARG A 77 -9.78 0.17 -5.11
N TYR A 78 -8.96 0.69 -6.02
CA TYR A 78 -7.92 1.68 -5.73
C TYR A 78 -7.91 2.80 -6.78
N LEU A 79 -7.16 3.89 -6.56
CA LEU A 79 -6.86 4.93 -7.56
C LEU A 79 -5.44 4.73 -8.06
N HIS A 80 -4.48 4.83 -7.14
CA HIS A 80 -3.10 4.44 -7.33
C HIS A 80 -2.68 3.45 -6.25
N GLN A 81 -1.79 2.55 -6.60
CA GLN A 81 -1.12 1.67 -5.65
C GLN A 81 0.38 1.73 -5.83
N VAL A 82 1.09 1.50 -4.73
CA VAL A 82 2.54 1.33 -4.72
C VAL A 82 2.88 0.11 -3.89
N ARG A 83 3.87 -0.63 -4.36
CA ARG A 83 4.47 -1.76 -3.67
C ARG A 83 5.92 -1.44 -3.38
N ILE A 84 6.26 -1.43 -2.10
CA ILE A 84 7.60 -1.15 -1.60
C ILE A 84 8.24 -2.50 -1.29
N VAL A 85 9.39 -2.77 -1.89
CA VAL A 85 10.08 -4.06 -1.79
C VAL A 85 11.51 -3.81 -1.37
N SER A 86 11.95 -4.32 -0.23
CA SER A 86 13.36 -4.22 0.16
C SER A 86 14.27 -4.87 -0.89
N THR A 87 15.52 -4.40 -1.01
CA THR A 87 16.51 -5.04 -1.88
C THR A 87 16.73 -6.52 -1.53
N GLY A 88 16.67 -6.86 -0.25
CA GLY A 88 16.72 -8.26 0.21
C GLY A 88 15.57 -9.09 -0.35
N ALA A 89 14.33 -8.60 -0.24
CA ALA A 89 13.18 -9.26 -0.85
C ALA A 89 13.35 -9.40 -2.37
N LEU A 90 13.78 -8.33 -3.04
CA LEU A 90 13.96 -8.31 -4.48
C LEU A 90 14.93 -9.39 -4.97
N GLY A 91 16.08 -9.52 -4.29
CA GLY A 91 17.07 -10.53 -4.62
C GLY A 91 16.64 -11.96 -4.28
N TYR A 92 16.09 -12.18 -3.10
CA TYR A 92 15.81 -13.53 -2.59
C TYR A 92 14.43 -14.05 -2.97
N LEU A 93 13.37 -13.27 -2.69
CA LEU A 93 11.99 -13.69 -2.95
C LEU A 93 11.63 -13.57 -4.43
N PHE A 94 12.01 -12.45 -5.04
CA PHE A 94 11.65 -12.16 -6.43
C PHE A 94 12.73 -12.61 -7.43
N LYS A 95 13.80 -13.24 -6.96
CA LYS A 95 14.89 -13.81 -7.78
C LYS A 95 15.55 -12.78 -8.72
N ALA A 96 15.48 -11.50 -8.37
CA ALA A 96 16.02 -10.37 -9.13
C ALA A 96 17.30 -9.85 -8.46
N LYS A 97 18.25 -10.76 -8.22
CA LYS A 97 19.49 -10.45 -7.49
C LYS A 97 20.36 -9.40 -8.22
N PRO A 98 20.60 -9.50 -9.54
CA PRO A 98 21.37 -8.49 -10.26
C PRO A 98 20.75 -7.09 -10.15
N GLU A 99 19.42 -6.99 -10.26
CA GLU A 99 18.68 -5.74 -10.14
C GLU A 99 18.75 -5.19 -8.71
N ALA A 100 18.66 -6.05 -7.70
CA ALA A 100 18.76 -5.65 -6.31
C ALA A 100 20.15 -5.12 -5.94
N GLU A 101 21.22 -5.71 -6.49
CA GLU A 101 22.60 -5.25 -6.30
C GLU A 101 22.91 -3.95 -7.04
N ALA A 102 22.27 -3.73 -8.19
CA ALA A 102 22.40 -2.50 -8.97
C ALA A 102 21.54 -1.34 -8.45
N LEU A 103 20.58 -1.61 -7.55
CA LEU A 103 19.65 -0.60 -7.06
C LEU A 103 20.38 0.40 -6.14
N PRO A 104 20.36 1.71 -6.45
CA PRO A 104 20.94 2.70 -5.58
C PRO A 104 20.13 2.82 -4.28
N GLU A 105 20.81 3.28 -3.23
CA GLU A 105 20.14 3.70 -2.01
C GLU A 105 19.16 4.85 -2.32
N GLN A 106 17.94 4.74 -1.81
CA GLN A 106 16.88 5.71 -2.05
C GLN A 106 17.15 7.01 -1.28
N PRO A 107 16.81 8.18 -1.85
CA PRO A 107 17.10 9.47 -1.23
C PRO A 107 16.35 9.65 0.11
N ILE A 108 15.13 9.11 0.19
CA ILE A 108 14.27 9.18 1.36
C ILE A 108 14.06 7.78 1.95
N PRO A 109 13.83 7.66 3.26
CA PRO A 109 13.51 6.39 3.90
C PRO A 109 12.05 5.98 3.63
N ILE A 110 11.72 4.69 3.80
CA ILE A 110 10.38 4.13 3.52
C ILE A 110 9.25 4.91 4.20
N GLY A 111 9.44 5.32 5.46
CA GLY A 111 8.43 6.10 6.19
C GLY A 111 8.10 7.43 5.51
N ASP A 112 9.14 8.16 5.11
CA ASP A 112 8.98 9.45 4.42
C ASP A 112 8.38 9.26 3.02
N TYR A 113 8.70 8.15 2.35
CA TYR A 113 8.07 7.80 1.07
C TYR A 113 6.56 7.55 1.22
N ILE A 114 6.14 6.81 2.24
CA ILE A 114 4.72 6.56 2.53
C ILE A 114 3.98 7.89 2.76
N GLU A 115 4.56 8.79 3.53
CA GLU A 115 3.98 10.11 3.79
C GLU A 115 3.94 11.00 2.55
N THR A 116 4.99 10.94 1.73
CA THR A 116 5.05 11.66 0.44
C THR A 116 3.94 11.15 -0.49
N PHE A 117 3.76 9.83 -0.60
CA PHE A 117 2.66 9.26 -1.38
C PHE A 117 1.31 9.78 -0.89
N ILE A 118 1.05 9.76 0.42
CA ILE A 118 -0.22 10.25 0.99
C ILE A 118 -0.43 11.73 0.64
N ALA A 119 0.61 12.56 0.83
CA ALA A 119 0.54 13.99 0.52
C ALA A 119 0.27 14.25 -0.98
N GLU A 120 0.92 13.50 -1.87
CA GLU A 120 0.70 13.58 -3.31
C GLU A 120 -0.72 13.15 -3.70
N GLN A 121 -1.23 12.06 -3.11
CA GLN A 121 -2.60 11.61 -3.36
C GLN A 121 -3.63 12.63 -2.86
N LYS A 122 -3.41 13.23 -1.68
CA LYS A 122 -4.25 14.33 -1.19
C LYS A 122 -4.20 15.52 -2.14
N GLY A 123 -3.01 15.95 -2.57
CA GLY A 123 -2.86 17.06 -3.51
C GLY A 123 -3.47 16.80 -4.89
N LYS A 124 -3.56 15.53 -5.31
CA LYS A 124 -4.17 15.13 -6.59
C LYS A 124 -5.68 15.02 -6.52
N TRP A 125 -6.19 14.41 -5.45
CA TRP A 125 -7.59 13.96 -5.38
C TRP A 125 -8.48 14.82 -4.49
N ASN A 126 -7.92 15.62 -3.58
CA ASN A 126 -8.70 16.54 -2.76
C ASN A 126 -8.73 17.96 -3.34
N ASP A 127 -9.87 18.64 -3.18
CA ASP A 127 -9.96 20.10 -3.27
C ASP A 127 -9.69 20.68 -1.85
N GLU A 128 -10.17 21.89 -1.56
CA GLU A 128 -10.17 22.45 -0.18
C GLU A 128 -10.98 21.62 0.84
N TYR A 129 -11.74 20.63 0.38
CA TYR A 129 -12.64 19.78 1.18
C TYR A 129 -12.50 18.29 0.80
N ALA A 130 -12.82 17.39 1.74
CA ALA A 130 -12.72 15.93 1.57
C ALA A 130 -13.58 15.35 0.42
N PHE A 131 -14.76 15.96 0.15
CA PHE A 131 -15.64 15.58 -0.97
C PHE A 131 -15.29 16.34 -2.24
N SER A 132 -14.14 16.00 -2.80
CA SER A 132 -13.57 16.65 -3.97
C SER A 132 -14.31 16.31 -5.26
N ARG A 133 -14.39 17.27 -6.18
CA ARG A 133 -14.93 17.04 -7.53
C ARG A 133 -14.07 16.07 -8.34
N HIS A 134 -12.79 15.92 -7.98
CA HIS A 134 -11.84 15.03 -8.64
C HIS A 134 -12.14 13.55 -8.41
N LEU A 135 -12.90 13.22 -7.35
CA LEU A 135 -13.29 11.85 -7.03
C LEU A 135 -14.70 11.46 -7.51
N ARG A 136 -15.47 12.43 -8.02
CA ARG A 136 -16.87 12.20 -8.38
C ARG A 136 -16.99 11.10 -9.44
N GLY A 137 -17.80 10.09 -9.14
CA GLY A 137 -18.09 8.99 -10.06
C GLY A 137 -16.97 7.93 -10.15
N THR A 138 -15.85 8.11 -9.44
CA THR A 138 -14.76 7.13 -9.42
C THR A 138 -15.15 5.85 -8.70
N LEU A 139 -16.19 5.83 -7.86
CA LEU A 139 -16.73 4.58 -7.30
C LEU A 139 -18.19 4.36 -7.66
N GLY A 140 -18.71 5.12 -8.63
CA GLY A 140 -20.11 5.13 -9.02
C GLY A 140 -21.00 6.03 -8.15
N GLY A 141 -20.43 6.95 -7.37
CA GLY A 141 -21.17 7.98 -6.66
C GLY A 141 -21.79 9.01 -7.60
N ASP A 142 -22.98 9.48 -7.26
CA ASP A 142 -23.71 10.50 -8.03
C ASP A 142 -23.24 11.93 -7.71
N GLY A 143 -22.46 12.10 -6.63
CA GLY A 143 -21.97 13.37 -6.13
C GLY A 143 -22.98 14.14 -5.27
N ASP A 144 -24.16 13.57 -5.01
CA ASP A 144 -25.25 14.23 -4.28
C ASP A 144 -25.68 13.41 -3.06
N TRP A 145 -26.20 12.19 -3.27
CA TRP A 145 -26.59 11.25 -2.22
C TRP A 145 -25.46 10.27 -1.85
N ALA A 146 -24.62 9.95 -2.82
CA ALA A 146 -23.44 9.12 -2.66
C ALA A 146 -22.21 9.90 -3.14
N LYS A 147 -21.37 10.31 -2.19
CA LYS A 147 -20.15 11.09 -2.46
C LYS A 147 -18.93 10.24 -2.21
N GLU A 148 -17.90 10.41 -3.02
CA GLU A 148 -16.61 9.78 -2.78
C GLU A 148 -15.70 10.68 -1.94
N SER A 149 -15.09 10.09 -0.91
CA SER A 149 -13.98 10.67 -0.16
C SER A 149 -12.70 9.91 -0.45
N LEU A 150 -11.55 10.57 -0.31
CA LEU A 150 -10.26 9.90 -0.40
C LEU A 150 -10.05 9.02 0.83
N GLY A 151 -9.64 7.79 0.60
CA GLY A 151 -9.15 6.89 1.63
C GLY A 151 -7.87 6.22 1.20
N PHE A 152 -7.26 5.54 2.15
CA PHE A 152 -6.01 4.81 1.97
C PHE A 152 -6.13 3.40 2.54
N GLY A 153 -5.42 2.47 1.92
CA GLY A 153 -5.18 1.15 2.47
C GLY A 153 -3.68 0.89 2.54
N PHE A 154 -3.25 0.21 3.60
CA PHE A 154 -1.87 -0.21 3.78
C PHE A 154 -1.83 -1.66 4.25
N ALA A 155 -0.97 -2.46 3.63
CA ALA A 155 -0.75 -3.85 3.96
C ALA A 155 0.75 -4.16 4.14
N VAL A 156 1.08 -4.89 5.20
CA VAL A 156 2.37 -5.56 5.30
C VAL A 156 2.22 -6.95 4.69
N GLU A 157 2.81 -7.14 3.51
CA GLU A 157 2.73 -8.42 2.79
C GLU A 157 3.78 -9.41 3.29
N ASN A 158 4.95 -8.90 3.69
CA ASN A 158 5.98 -9.70 4.34
C ASN A 158 6.87 -8.81 5.23
N THR A 159 6.67 -8.87 6.54
CA THR A 159 7.38 -8.01 7.50
C THR A 159 8.88 -8.27 7.50
N TYR A 160 9.29 -9.54 7.51
CA TYR A 160 10.70 -9.94 7.58
C TYR A 160 11.49 -9.50 6.36
N TRP A 161 10.93 -9.70 5.18
CA TRP A 161 11.53 -9.27 3.94
C TRP A 161 11.26 -7.81 3.60
N GLY A 162 10.47 -7.08 4.39
CA GLY A 162 10.15 -5.67 4.14
C GLY A 162 9.42 -5.46 2.81
N VAL A 163 8.31 -6.18 2.63
CA VAL A 163 7.39 -6.03 1.49
C VAL A 163 6.10 -5.39 1.98
N TYR A 164 5.78 -4.22 1.43
CA TYR A 164 4.64 -3.41 1.83
C TYR A 164 3.83 -2.99 0.61
N ARG A 165 2.51 -2.84 0.78
CA ARG A 165 1.63 -2.26 -0.22
C ARG A 165 0.86 -1.09 0.39
N LEU A 166 0.77 0.00 -0.36
CA LEU A 166 0.02 1.20 -0.01
C LEU A 166 -0.80 1.61 -1.22
N TRP A 167 -2.05 2.02 -1.02
CA TRP A 167 -2.89 2.50 -2.11
C TRP A 167 -3.83 3.60 -1.64
N SER A 168 -4.11 4.54 -2.53
CA SER A 168 -5.25 5.44 -2.41
C SER A 168 -6.47 4.77 -3.01
N ARG A 169 -7.66 5.12 -2.51
CA ARG A 169 -8.92 4.59 -3.01
C ARG A 169 -10.04 5.60 -2.81
N PRO A 170 -11.08 5.59 -3.67
CA PRO A 170 -12.31 6.24 -3.29
C PRO A 170 -13.03 5.41 -2.22
N TRP A 171 -13.67 6.10 -1.29
CA TRP A 171 -14.59 5.55 -0.32
C TRP A 171 -15.96 6.19 -0.54
N LEU A 172 -16.96 5.37 -0.82
CA LEU A 172 -18.33 5.84 -0.98
C LEU A 172 -18.94 6.18 0.38
N CYS A 173 -19.24 7.45 0.58
CA CYS A 173 -19.96 8.00 1.72
C CYS A 173 -21.42 8.22 1.31
N THR A 174 -22.30 7.35 1.78
CA THR A 174 -23.76 7.48 1.63
C THR A 174 -24.37 8.03 2.91
N LYS A 175 -25.39 8.87 2.80
CA LYS A 175 -26.23 9.29 3.95
C LYS A 175 -27.27 8.24 4.30
#